data_AF-A0A1X1X2X6-F1
#
_entry.id   AF-A0A1X1X2X6-F1
#
_cell.length_a   1.000
_cell.length_b   1.000
_cell.length_c   1.000
_cell.angle_alpha   90.00
_cell.angle_beta   90.00
_cell.angle_gamma   90.00
#
_symmetry.space_group_name_H-M   'P 1'
#
loop_
_entity.id
_entity.type
_entity.pdbx_description
1 polymer ?
#
loop_
_entity_poly.entity_id
_entity_poly.type
_entity_poly.pdbx_seq_one_letter_code
_entity_poly.pdbx_strand_id
1 'polypeptide(L)'
;MSSHTEGDCPCAEASSNSPAAVKRRLPREVWVLVAANVVVALGYGVVAPVLPQYARHFGVSISAATFIITAFAVMRLVGAPPAGFLVQRLGERHVYISGLIIVALSTAACAFAETYWQLLLFRTLGGVGSAMFTVSSLGLMIRISPPDARGRVAGLFSSGFMFGSVGGPILGSLTAGFGLAAPFLIYGAALLVAATVVFVSLRNSEVVAASDEDTAAPVPFRTVFRHRAYKAALFSNFATGWASFGLRIALVPLFVVEVLGRGPGAAGLALTAFAVGNISVVIPSGYLSDRFGRRKLVILGLALAAVSTALVGFTTSLPVFLVAAYVAGAATGIFVSPQQAAVADVVGNKSRGGTAVATFQMMADFGSIGGSLLVGLIAQYTSFGWAFLVSGIILGIAAVGWVFAPETRPRPSAEHTQSRPLGPEAGGEVP
;
A
#
# COMPACT_ATOMS: atom_id res chain seq x y z
N MET A 1 -5.96 -82.15 17.07
CA MET A 1 -4.59 -81.69 16.77
C MET A 1 -4.66 -81.11 15.37
N SER A 2 -4.72 -79.81 15.15
CA SER A 2 -3.78 -78.77 15.57
C SER A 2 -4.48 -77.44 15.93
N SER A 3 -3.77 -76.67 16.73
CA SER A 3 -4.16 -75.57 17.61
C SER A 3 -4.24 -74.19 16.97
N HIS A 4 -5.04 -73.34 17.61
CA HIS A 4 -5.12 -71.88 17.60
C HIS A 4 -3.82 -71.11 17.32
N THR A 5 -3.96 -69.98 16.62
CA THR A 5 -3.52 -68.65 17.09
C THR A 5 -4.30 -67.57 16.33
N GLU A 6 -5.28 -66.96 17.00
CA GLU A 6 -5.88 -65.69 16.64
C GLU A 6 -4.80 -64.60 16.69
N GLY A 7 -4.64 -63.86 15.58
CA GLY A 7 -3.84 -62.64 15.55
C GLY A 7 -4.75 -61.45 15.80
N ASP A 8 -4.74 -60.95 17.03
CA ASP A 8 -5.32 -59.67 17.43
C ASP A 8 -4.76 -58.55 16.54
N CYS A 9 -5.63 -57.96 15.73
CA CYS A 9 -5.34 -56.73 15.01
C CYS A 9 -5.66 -55.58 15.96
N PRO A 10 -4.68 -54.76 16.41
CA PRO A 10 -4.97 -53.70 17.36
C PRO A 10 -5.83 -52.65 16.67
N CYS A 11 -7.02 -52.41 17.24
CA CYS A 11 -7.84 -51.23 16.98
C CYS A 11 -6.99 -50.00 17.29
N ALA A 12 -6.33 -49.44 16.27
CA ALA A 12 -5.73 -48.13 16.36
C ALA A 12 -6.87 -47.12 16.53
N GLU A 13 -7.09 -46.69 17.77
CA GLU A 13 -7.84 -45.49 18.09
C GLU A 13 -7.31 -44.36 17.21
N ALA A 14 -8.12 -43.99 16.21
CA ALA A 14 -7.87 -42.82 15.40
C ALA A 14 -8.07 -41.60 16.30
N SER A 15 -7.01 -41.22 17.02
CA SER A 15 -6.95 -39.99 17.77
C SER A 15 -7.36 -38.84 16.85
N SER A 16 -8.47 -38.20 17.17
CA SER A 16 -9.00 -37.01 16.53
C SER A 16 -8.07 -35.82 16.77
N ASN A 17 -6.90 -35.82 16.14
CA ASN A 17 -6.06 -34.63 16.07
C ASN A 17 -6.60 -33.75 14.94
N SER A 18 -7.55 -32.88 15.30
CA SER A 18 -7.78 -31.65 14.55
C SER A 18 -6.41 -31.00 14.32
N PRO A 19 -5.98 -30.74 13.07
CA PRO A 19 -4.73 -30.04 12.87
C PRO A 19 -4.93 -28.61 13.36
N ALA A 20 -4.45 -28.34 14.57
CA ALA A 20 -4.24 -26.98 15.07
C ALA A 20 -3.53 -26.21 13.95
N ALA A 21 -4.14 -25.11 13.50
CA ALA A 21 -3.69 -24.33 12.36
C ALA A 21 -2.19 -24.00 12.50
N VAL A 22 -1.35 -24.79 11.83
CA VAL A 22 0.08 -24.55 11.75
C VAL A 22 0.22 -23.15 11.14
N LYS A 23 0.70 -22.18 11.92
CA LYS A 23 1.04 -20.84 11.42
C LYS A 23 2.09 -21.02 10.32
N ARG A 24 1.66 -21.20 9.07
CA ARG A 24 2.57 -21.24 7.91
C ARG A 24 3.40 -19.95 7.95
N ARG A 25 4.72 -20.13 8.02
CA ARG A 25 5.67 -19.02 7.96
C ARG A 25 5.48 -18.31 6.62
N LEU A 26 5.54 -16.98 6.62
CA LEU A 26 5.44 -16.21 5.38
C LEU A 26 6.64 -16.55 4.47
N PRO A 27 6.45 -16.61 3.15
CA PRO A 27 7.55 -16.85 2.20
C PRO A 27 8.68 -15.82 2.37
N ARG A 28 9.92 -16.23 2.10
CA ARG A 28 11.10 -15.33 2.18
C ARG A 28 10.96 -14.12 1.24
N GLU A 29 10.27 -14.31 0.13
CA GLU A 29 10.03 -13.31 -0.93
C GLU A 29 9.24 -12.12 -0.39
N VAL A 30 8.32 -12.36 0.57
CA VAL A 30 7.57 -11.31 1.24
C VAL A 30 8.51 -10.38 1.99
N TRP A 31 9.47 -10.92 2.74
CA TRP A 31 10.42 -10.13 3.52
C TRP A 31 11.38 -9.33 2.63
N VAL A 32 11.83 -9.91 1.51
CA VAL A 32 12.66 -9.22 0.53
C VAL A 32 11.92 -8.00 -0.05
N LEU A 33 10.65 -8.17 -0.44
CA LEU A 33 9.85 -7.07 -0.97
C LEU A 33 9.48 -6.03 0.08
N VAL A 34 9.22 -6.43 1.33
CA VAL A 34 9.04 -5.50 2.45
C VAL A 34 10.31 -4.66 2.65
N ALA A 35 11.49 -5.28 2.67
CA ALA A 35 12.76 -4.57 2.82
C ALA A 35 12.99 -3.59 1.66
N ALA A 36 12.71 -3.99 0.42
CA ALA A 36 12.80 -3.11 -0.73
C ALA A 36 11.80 -1.93 -0.64
N ASN A 37 10.56 -2.16 -0.21
CA ASN A 37 9.59 -1.10 0.02
C ASN A 37 10.06 -0.11 1.11
N VAL A 38 10.69 -0.59 2.18
CA VAL A 38 11.28 0.28 3.22
C VAL A 38 12.35 1.18 2.61
N VAL A 39 13.27 0.64 1.80
CA VAL A 39 14.34 1.41 1.15
C VAL A 39 13.78 2.47 0.21
N VAL A 40 12.78 2.11 -0.60
CA VAL A 40 12.11 3.05 -1.52
C VAL A 40 11.43 4.18 -0.73
N ALA A 41 10.70 3.84 0.34
CA ALA A 41 10.01 4.84 1.13
C ALA A 41 10.97 5.74 1.92
N LEU A 42 12.07 5.18 2.41
CA LEU A 42 13.14 5.92 3.08
C LEU A 42 13.74 6.97 2.17
N GLY A 43 14.09 6.60 0.94
CA GLY A 43 14.65 7.56 0.01
C GLY A 43 13.65 8.59 -0.51
N TYR A 44 12.37 8.22 -0.64
CA TYR A 44 11.31 9.22 -0.83
C TYR A 44 11.30 10.27 0.28
N GLY A 45 11.38 9.84 1.55
CA GLY A 45 11.43 10.74 2.71
C GLY A 45 12.72 11.57 2.81
N VAL A 46 13.85 11.06 2.31
CA VAL A 46 15.12 11.80 2.21
C VAL A 46 15.05 12.91 1.16
N VAL A 47 14.51 12.61 -0.02
CA VAL A 47 14.49 13.55 -1.16
C VAL A 47 13.39 14.60 -1.06
N ALA A 48 12.20 14.23 -0.54
CA ALA A 48 11.03 15.10 -0.50
C ALA A 48 11.27 16.51 0.11
N PRO A 49 11.90 16.66 1.29
CA PRO A 49 12.13 17.99 1.87
C PRO A 49 13.22 18.79 1.16
N VAL A 50 14.21 18.13 0.55
CA VAL A 50 15.36 18.78 -0.10
C VAL A 50 15.04 19.26 -1.51
N LEU A 51 14.12 18.57 -2.20
CA LEU A 51 13.85 18.80 -3.62
C LEU A 51 13.41 20.23 -3.97
N PRO A 52 12.47 20.89 -3.26
CA PRO A 52 12.12 22.29 -3.57
C PRO A 52 13.30 23.25 -3.38
N GLN A 53 14.09 23.05 -2.32
CA GLN A 53 15.28 23.87 -2.05
C GLN A 53 16.35 23.66 -3.14
N TYR A 54 16.57 22.43 -3.57
CA TYR A 54 17.48 22.12 -4.66
C TYR A 54 17.03 22.75 -5.99
N ALA A 55 15.73 22.69 -6.30
CA ALA A 55 15.18 23.37 -7.47
C ALA A 55 15.39 24.90 -7.41
N ARG A 56 15.21 25.52 -6.23
CA ARG A 56 15.45 26.96 -6.02
C ARG A 56 16.90 27.39 -6.22
N HIS A 57 17.86 26.48 -6.08
CA HIS A 57 19.28 26.77 -6.35
C HIS A 57 19.52 27.19 -7.82
N PHE A 58 18.69 26.73 -8.75
CA PHE A 58 18.71 27.16 -10.16
C PHE A 58 18.06 28.53 -10.41
N GLY A 59 17.70 29.29 -9.36
CA GLY A 59 17.12 30.64 -9.48
C GLY A 59 15.66 30.69 -9.92
N VAL A 60 14.98 29.55 -10.04
CA VAL A 60 13.57 29.47 -10.48
C VAL A 60 12.60 29.92 -9.39
N SER A 61 11.36 30.29 -9.73
CA SER A 61 10.31 30.70 -8.79
C SER A 61 9.91 29.59 -7.80
N ILE A 62 9.26 29.96 -6.68
CA ILE A 62 8.69 28.97 -5.73
C ILE A 62 7.68 28.07 -6.44
N SER A 63 6.85 28.64 -7.32
CA SER A 63 5.89 27.89 -8.14
C SER A 63 6.60 26.82 -8.98
N ALA A 64 7.70 27.14 -9.66
CA ALA A 64 8.50 26.17 -10.40
C ALA A 64 9.12 25.09 -9.47
N ALA A 65 9.63 25.48 -8.30
CA ALA A 65 10.16 24.53 -7.32
C ALA A 65 9.12 23.57 -6.74
N THR A 66 7.84 23.97 -6.65
CA THR A 66 6.72 23.08 -6.26
C THR A 66 6.19 22.27 -7.44
N PHE A 67 6.28 22.83 -8.66
CA PHE A 67 5.82 22.18 -9.88
C PHE A 67 6.57 20.86 -10.14
N ILE A 68 7.85 20.76 -9.79
CA ILE A 68 8.61 19.51 -9.97
C ILE A 68 8.05 18.32 -9.18
N ILE A 69 7.48 18.57 -7.99
CA ILE A 69 6.82 17.53 -7.18
C ILE A 69 5.51 17.11 -7.86
N THR A 70 4.75 18.08 -8.35
CA THR A 70 3.48 17.83 -9.07
C THR A 70 3.72 17.09 -10.38
N ALA A 71 4.74 17.48 -11.15
CA ALA A 71 5.13 16.84 -12.40
C ALA A 71 5.49 15.37 -12.19
N PHE A 72 6.19 15.03 -11.09
CA PHE A 72 6.44 13.64 -10.72
C PHE A 72 5.13 12.86 -10.47
N ALA A 73 4.19 13.43 -9.73
CA ALA A 73 2.91 12.78 -9.45
C ALA A 73 2.06 12.61 -10.72
N VAL A 74 2.03 13.62 -11.60
CA VAL A 74 1.37 13.54 -12.91
C VAL A 74 1.99 12.45 -13.77
N MET A 75 3.31 12.35 -13.81
CA MET A 75 3.99 11.29 -14.56
C MET A 75 3.78 9.90 -13.96
N ARG A 76 3.55 9.78 -12.64
CA ARG A 76 3.09 8.52 -12.03
C ARG A 76 1.70 8.15 -12.54
N LEU A 77 0.77 9.11 -12.53
CA LEU A 77 -0.60 8.90 -13.00
C LEU A 77 -0.65 8.50 -14.49
N VAL A 78 0.09 9.20 -15.34
CA VAL A 78 0.17 8.94 -16.80
C VAL A 78 0.98 7.67 -17.10
N GLY A 79 1.99 7.35 -16.29
CA GLY A 79 2.84 6.17 -16.45
C GLY A 79 2.21 4.87 -15.94
N ALA A 80 1.15 4.94 -15.13
CA ALA A 80 0.51 3.76 -14.55
C ALA A 80 -0.18 2.83 -15.58
N PRO A 81 -0.96 3.31 -16.59
CA PRO A 81 -1.51 2.42 -17.61
C PRO A 81 -0.44 1.67 -18.42
N PRO A 82 0.62 2.34 -18.95
CA PRO A 82 1.75 1.63 -19.58
C PRO A 82 2.41 0.62 -18.65
N ALA A 83 2.61 0.96 -17.37
CA ALA A 83 3.15 0.03 -16.39
C ALA A 83 2.27 -1.22 -16.21
N GLY A 84 0.94 -1.05 -16.08
CA GLY A 84 0.01 -2.17 -15.96
C GLY A 84 -0.03 -3.07 -17.20
N PHE A 85 0.18 -2.50 -18.38
CA PHE A 85 0.31 -3.26 -19.63
C PHE A 85 1.65 -4.00 -19.72
N LEU A 86 2.74 -3.35 -19.33
CA LEU A 86 4.07 -3.99 -19.24
C LEU A 86 4.05 -5.15 -18.26
N VAL A 87 3.36 -5.03 -17.12
CA VAL A 87 3.19 -6.14 -16.16
C VAL A 87 2.49 -7.33 -16.82
N GLN A 88 1.45 -7.08 -17.61
CA GLN A 88 0.75 -8.16 -18.33
C GLN A 88 1.62 -8.83 -19.38
N ARG A 89 2.55 -8.11 -20.02
CA ARG A 89 3.43 -8.67 -21.06
C ARG A 89 4.69 -9.32 -20.48
N LEU A 90 5.42 -8.60 -19.65
CA LEU A 90 6.76 -8.96 -19.18
C LEU A 90 6.77 -9.63 -17.79
N GLY A 91 5.64 -9.63 -17.09
CA GLY A 91 5.53 -10.09 -15.71
C GLY A 91 5.92 -9.02 -14.69
N GLU A 92 5.44 -9.18 -13.45
CA GLU A 92 5.60 -8.19 -12.40
C GLU A 92 7.08 -8.03 -12.00
N ARG A 93 7.85 -9.13 -11.94
CA ARG A 93 9.25 -9.11 -11.53
C ARG A 93 10.12 -8.22 -12.43
N HIS A 94 10.01 -8.36 -13.75
CA HIS A 94 10.80 -7.57 -14.70
C HIS A 94 10.43 -6.09 -14.65
N VAL A 95 9.13 -5.78 -14.53
CA VAL A 95 8.65 -4.40 -14.41
C VAL A 95 9.04 -3.77 -13.08
N TYR A 96 9.07 -4.54 -12.00
CA TYR A 96 9.53 -4.09 -10.69
C TYR A 96 11.00 -3.67 -10.72
N ILE A 97 11.86 -4.53 -11.24
CA ILE A 97 13.31 -4.29 -11.26
C ILE A 97 13.66 -3.16 -12.22
N SER A 98 13.10 -3.15 -13.42
CA SER A 98 13.28 -2.04 -14.37
C SER A 98 12.75 -0.72 -13.82
N GLY A 99 11.60 -0.72 -13.15
CA GLY A 99 11.05 0.44 -12.47
C GLY A 99 12.00 0.99 -11.41
N LEU A 100 12.55 0.13 -10.53
CA LEU A 100 13.54 0.53 -9.53
C LEU A 100 14.81 1.10 -10.17
N ILE A 101 15.34 0.49 -11.23
CA ILE A 101 16.53 0.98 -11.93
C ILE A 101 16.26 2.35 -12.56
N ILE A 102 15.10 2.56 -13.18
CA ILE A 102 14.71 3.87 -13.74
C ILE A 102 14.68 4.92 -12.63
N VAL A 103 14.05 4.65 -11.49
CA VAL A 103 14.03 5.59 -10.36
C VAL A 103 15.45 5.84 -9.83
N ALA A 104 16.26 4.79 -9.70
CA ALA A 104 17.62 4.90 -9.18
C ALA A 104 18.51 5.78 -10.05
N LEU A 105 18.57 5.51 -11.36
CA LEU A 105 19.39 6.24 -12.31
C LEU A 105 18.90 7.67 -12.49
N SER A 106 17.58 7.87 -12.62
CA SER A 106 17.02 9.21 -12.75
C SER A 106 17.20 10.06 -11.49
N THR A 107 17.05 9.47 -10.31
CA THR A 107 17.33 10.17 -9.04
C THR A 107 18.81 10.51 -8.92
N ALA A 108 19.71 9.58 -9.21
CA ALA A 108 21.15 9.86 -9.20
C ALA A 108 21.50 10.97 -10.22
N ALA A 109 20.89 10.98 -11.40
CA ALA A 109 21.07 12.02 -12.40
C ALA A 109 20.63 13.41 -11.91
N CYS A 110 19.64 13.51 -11.02
CA CYS A 110 19.26 14.79 -10.40
C CYS A 110 20.44 15.46 -9.67
N ALA A 111 21.33 14.68 -9.06
CA ALA A 111 22.51 15.21 -8.37
C ALA A 111 23.49 15.94 -9.31
N PHE A 112 23.45 15.62 -10.60
CA PHE A 112 24.30 16.19 -11.64
C PHE A 112 23.54 17.16 -12.56
N ALA A 113 22.31 17.53 -12.21
CA ALA A 113 21.55 18.49 -13.00
C ALA A 113 22.21 19.88 -12.93
N GLU A 114 22.50 20.46 -14.09
CA GLU A 114 23.05 21.82 -14.23
C GLU A 114 21.96 22.86 -14.46
N THR A 115 20.77 22.41 -14.87
CA THR A 115 19.62 23.28 -15.10
C THR A 115 18.35 22.71 -14.49
N TYR A 116 17.40 23.60 -14.18
CA TYR A 116 16.07 23.21 -13.71
C TYR A 116 15.35 22.25 -14.67
N TRP A 117 15.52 22.43 -15.99
CA TRP A 117 14.86 21.58 -16.99
C TRP A 117 15.43 20.16 -17.02
N GLN A 118 16.74 19.99 -16.82
CA GLN A 118 17.35 18.67 -16.63
C GLN A 118 16.81 18.00 -15.36
N LEU A 119 16.75 18.76 -14.25
CA LEU A 119 16.20 18.26 -12.99
C LEU A 119 14.74 17.80 -13.17
N LEU A 120 13.91 18.60 -13.86
CA LEU A 120 12.52 18.27 -14.17
C LEU A 120 12.41 17.02 -15.05
N LEU A 121 13.24 16.90 -16.08
CA LEU A 121 13.30 15.72 -16.96
C LEU A 121 13.64 14.45 -16.16
N PHE A 122 14.71 14.47 -15.37
CA PHE A 122 15.09 13.33 -14.56
C PHE A 122 13.99 12.99 -13.54
N ARG A 123 13.39 13.98 -12.90
CA ARG A 123 12.29 13.73 -11.95
C ARG A 123 11.09 13.08 -12.63
N THR A 124 10.69 13.56 -13.81
CA THR A 124 9.55 13.01 -14.56
C THR A 124 9.80 11.58 -15.03
N LEU A 125 11.03 11.24 -15.46
CA LEU A 125 11.46 9.86 -15.72
C LEU A 125 11.34 8.99 -14.47
N GLY A 126 11.77 9.50 -13.31
CA GLY A 126 11.58 8.83 -12.03
C GLY A 126 10.10 8.61 -11.69
N GLY A 127 9.20 9.48 -12.15
CA GLY A 127 7.75 9.31 -12.01
C GLY A 127 7.24 8.06 -12.73
N VAL A 128 7.68 7.84 -13.97
CA VAL A 128 7.36 6.64 -14.74
C VAL A 128 7.90 5.38 -14.05
N GLY A 129 9.17 5.39 -13.61
CA GLY A 129 9.77 4.28 -12.87
C GLY A 129 9.04 3.99 -11.55
N SER A 130 8.59 5.04 -10.85
CA SER A 130 7.81 4.91 -9.61
C SER A 130 6.43 4.29 -9.84
N ALA A 131 5.76 4.62 -10.95
CA ALA A 131 4.52 3.93 -11.35
C ALA A 131 4.78 2.45 -11.65
N MET A 132 5.83 2.13 -12.43
CA MET A 132 6.22 0.75 -12.72
C MET A 132 6.47 -0.05 -11.43
N PHE A 133 7.24 0.51 -10.50
CA PHE A 133 7.50 -0.09 -9.20
C PHE A 133 6.22 -0.29 -8.36
N THR A 134 5.39 0.75 -8.19
CA THR A 134 4.20 0.64 -7.32
C THR A 134 3.15 -0.33 -7.85
N VAL A 135 2.96 -0.39 -9.17
CA VAL A 135 2.05 -1.33 -9.83
C VAL A 135 2.56 -2.76 -9.71
N SER A 136 3.83 -3.00 -10.02
CA SER A 136 4.42 -4.33 -9.93
C SER A 136 4.62 -4.80 -8.49
N SER A 137 4.89 -3.91 -7.53
CA SER A 137 5.02 -4.23 -6.10
C SER A 137 3.73 -4.78 -5.54
N LEU A 138 2.60 -4.10 -5.79
CA LEU A 138 1.29 -4.58 -5.38
C LEU A 138 0.92 -5.87 -6.15
N GLY A 139 1.24 -5.98 -7.44
CA GLY A 139 1.04 -7.21 -8.21
C GLY A 139 1.80 -8.42 -7.66
N LEU A 140 3.09 -8.25 -7.35
CA LEU A 140 3.92 -9.29 -6.72
C LEU A 140 3.37 -9.65 -5.34
N MET A 141 2.99 -8.66 -4.53
CA MET A 141 2.34 -8.89 -3.24
C MET A 141 1.12 -9.79 -3.39
N ILE A 142 0.24 -9.52 -4.38
CA ILE A 142 -0.97 -10.32 -4.63
C ILE A 142 -0.63 -11.76 -5.00
N ARG A 143 0.42 -11.97 -5.79
CA ARG A 143 0.86 -13.30 -6.25
C ARG A 143 1.49 -14.15 -5.16
N ILE A 144 2.44 -13.57 -4.42
CA ILE A 144 3.20 -14.32 -3.41
C ILE A 144 2.44 -14.47 -2.09
N SER A 145 1.35 -13.72 -1.90
CA SER A 145 0.54 -13.78 -0.68
C SER A 145 -0.35 -15.01 -0.68
N PRO A 146 -0.22 -15.90 0.33
CA PRO A 146 -1.21 -16.95 0.56
C PRO A 146 -2.62 -16.35 0.73
N PRO A 147 -3.68 -16.95 0.16
CA PRO A 147 -5.05 -16.40 0.22
C PRO A 147 -5.57 -16.15 1.64
N ASP A 148 -5.06 -16.89 2.62
CA ASP A 148 -5.38 -16.81 4.05
C ASP A 148 -4.58 -15.75 4.81
N ALA A 149 -3.51 -15.20 4.21
CA ALA A 149 -2.58 -14.28 4.84
C ALA A 149 -2.42 -12.93 4.10
N ARG A 150 -3.29 -12.64 3.13
CA ARG A 150 -3.25 -11.40 2.33
C ARG A 150 -3.32 -10.13 3.16
N GLY A 151 -4.14 -10.11 4.22
CA GLY A 151 -4.23 -8.99 5.15
C GLY A 151 -2.92 -8.77 5.89
N ARG A 152 -2.32 -9.85 6.42
CA ARG A 152 -1.01 -9.79 7.10
C ARG A 152 0.10 -9.29 6.18
N VAL A 153 0.19 -9.79 4.95
CA VAL A 153 1.22 -9.36 3.99
C VAL A 153 1.01 -7.89 3.59
N ALA A 154 -0.21 -7.47 3.29
CA ALA A 154 -0.53 -6.08 3.00
C ALA A 154 -0.21 -5.15 4.19
N GLY A 155 -0.47 -5.60 5.43
CA GLY A 155 -0.09 -4.91 6.65
C GLY A 155 1.43 -4.72 6.78
N LEU A 156 2.21 -5.78 6.53
CA LEU A 156 3.67 -5.71 6.53
C LEU A 156 4.20 -4.74 5.46
N PHE A 157 3.70 -4.83 4.23
CA PHE A 157 4.09 -3.94 3.14
C PHE A 157 3.80 -2.46 3.46
N SER A 158 2.59 -2.18 3.96
CA SER A 158 2.16 -0.83 4.31
C SER A 158 2.96 -0.28 5.49
N SER A 159 3.20 -1.11 6.51
CA SER A 159 4.03 -0.72 7.67
C SER A 159 5.47 -0.42 7.26
N GLY A 160 6.07 -1.25 6.40
CA GLY A 160 7.43 -1.05 5.90
C GLY A 160 7.57 0.27 5.15
N PHE A 161 6.61 0.59 4.28
CA PHE A 161 6.58 1.88 3.59
C PHE A 161 6.47 3.05 4.58
N MET A 162 5.61 2.95 5.59
CA MET A 162 5.48 4.00 6.62
C MET A 162 6.77 4.18 7.42
N PHE A 163 7.38 3.09 7.93
CA PHE A 163 8.66 3.14 8.63
C PHE A 163 9.76 3.80 7.80
N GLY A 164 9.88 3.41 6.53
CA GLY A 164 10.82 4.05 5.62
C GLY A 164 10.55 5.54 5.47
N SER A 165 9.31 5.92 5.14
CA SER A 165 8.94 7.33 4.92
C SER A 165 9.17 8.23 6.15
N VAL A 166 8.96 7.72 7.36
CA VAL A 166 9.21 8.45 8.62
C VAL A 166 10.71 8.52 8.94
N GLY A 167 11.45 7.44 8.66
CA GLY A 167 12.91 7.43 8.84
C GLY A 167 13.67 8.28 7.80
N GLY A 168 13.07 8.51 6.64
CA GLY A 168 13.68 9.24 5.53
C GLY A 168 14.16 10.65 5.90
N PRO A 169 13.31 11.55 6.43
CA PRO A 169 13.74 12.90 6.84
C PRO A 169 14.86 12.89 7.89
N ILE A 170 14.86 11.92 8.81
CA ILE A 170 15.93 11.76 9.80
C ILE A 170 17.25 11.47 9.09
N LEU A 171 17.26 10.50 8.18
CA LEU A 171 18.46 10.19 7.40
C LEU A 171 18.87 11.36 6.49
N GLY A 172 17.90 12.07 5.90
CA GLY A 172 18.14 13.26 5.08
C GLY A 172 18.82 14.36 5.88
N SER A 173 18.40 14.60 7.12
CA SER A 173 19.01 15.59 8.02
C SER A 173 20.47 15.26 8.36
N LEU A 174 20.80 13.98 8.55
CA LEU A 174 22.19 13.53 8.77
C LEU A 174 23.07 13.77 7.55
N THR A 175 22.48 13.78 6.35
CA THR A 175 23.20 14.00 5.09
C THR A 175 23.28 15.46 4.67
N ALA A 176 22.65 16.38 5.42
CA ALA A 176 22.56 17.80 5.05
C ALA A 176 23.94 18.49 4.94
N GLY A 177 24.94 18.01 5.67
CA GLY A 177 26.32 18.54 5.62
C GLY A 177 27.10 18.20 4.34
N PHE A 178 26.63 17.24 3.52
CA PHE A 178 27.32 16.81 2.30
C PHE A 178 26.85 17.55 1.03
N GLY A 179 26.04 18.60 1.19
CA GLY A 179 25.49 19.40 0.10
C GLY A 179 24.13 18.90 -0.40
N LEU A 180 23.45 19.75 -1.17
CA LEU A 180 22.06 19.51 -1.60
C LEU A 180 21.91 18.34 -2.60
N ALA A 181 22.99 17.94 -3.26
CA ALA A 181 23.01 16.83 -4.22
C ALA A 181 23.16 15.44 -3.56
N ALA A 182 23.76 15.36 -2.36
CA ALA A 182 24.07 14.08 -1.69
C ALA A 182 22.83 13.20 -1.41
N PRO A 183 21.68 13.74 -0.96
CA PRO A 183 20.44 12.98 -0.77
C PRO A 183 20.00 12.18 -2.02
N PHE A 184 20.22 12.74 -3.20
CA PHE A 184 19.86 12.12 -4.48
C PHE A 184 20.78 10.95 -4.83
N LEU A 185 22.10 11.10 -4.63
CA LEU A 185 23.08 10.04 -4.86
C LEU A 185 22.90 8.88 -3.90
N ILE A 186 22.73 9.17 -2.61
CA ILE A 186 22.53 8.16 -1.56
C ILE A 186 21.26 7.36 -1.87
N TYR A 187 20.18 8.04 -2.25
CA TYR A 187 18.95 7.36 -2.62
C TYR A 187 19.10 6.53 -3.90
N GLY A 188 19.73 7.08 -4.94
CA GLY A 188 20.00 6.35 -6.18
C GLY A 188 20.80 5.07 -5.95
N ALA A 189 21.88 5.15 -5.15
CA ALA A 189 22.67 3.99 -4.78
C ALA A 189 21.87 2.96 -3.96
N ALA A 190 21.09 3.41 -2.97
CA ALA A 190 20.25 2.53 -2.15
C ALA A 190 19.21 1.78 -3.00
N LEU A 191 18.63 2.42 -4.01
CA LEU A 191 17.71 1.78 -4.95
C LEU A 191 18.39 0.79 -5.88
N LEU A 192 19.62 1.05 -6.35
CA LEU A 192 20.39 0.08 -7.12
C LEU A 192 20.70 -1.17 -6.28
N VAL A 193 21.06 -0.99 -5.01
CA VAL A 193 21.26 -2.10 -4.07
C VAL A 193 19.95 -2.87 -3.89
N ALA A 194 18.83 -2.18 -3.64
CA ALA A 194 17.52 -2.83 -3.50
C ALA A 194 17.12 -3.60 -4.78
N ALA A 195 17.32 -3.01 -5.96
CA ALA A 195 17.06 -3.66 -7.24
C ALA A 195 17.93 -4.92 -7.41
N THR A 196 19.20 -4.86 -7.03
CA THR A 196 20.13 -5.99 -7.09
C THR A 196 19.72 -7.10 -6.12
N VAL A 197 19.40 -6.77 -4.87
CA VAL A 197 18.94 -7.74 -3.86
C VAL A 197 17.66 -8.43 -4.31
N VAL A 198 16.69 -7.67 -4.84
CA VAL A 198 15.44 -8.19 -5.37
C VAL A 198 15.69 -9.08 -6.59
N PHE A 199 16.55 -8.65 -7.52
CA PHE A 199 16.92 -9.44 -8.70
C PHE A 199 17.52 -10.78 -8.31
N VAL A 200 18.51 -10.79 -7.41
CA VAL A 200 19.19 -12.02 -6.95
C VAL A 200 18.26 -12.91 -6.14
N SER A 201 17.44 -12.35 -5.25
CA SER A 201 16.58 -13.13 -4.36
C SER A 201 15.39 -13.75 -5.09
N LEU A 202 14.82 -13.04 -6.07
CA LEU A 202 13.66 -13.53 -6.83
C LEU A 202 14.04 -14.39 -8.04
N ARG A 203 15.33 -14.48 -8.42
CA ARG A 203 15.74 -15.26 -9.62
C ARG A 203 15.47 -16.75 -9.55
N ASN A 204 15.58 -17.30 -8.34
CA ASN A 204 15.38 -18.72 -8.07
C ASN A 204 14.14 -18.94 -7.20
N SER A 205 13.16 -18.04 -7.25
CA SER A 205 11.93 -18.20 -6.49
C SER A 205 10.94 -19.05 -7.27
N GLU A 206 10.75 -20.29 -6.81
CA GLU A 206 9.72 -21.20 -7.35
C GLU A 206 8.31 -20.60 -7.21
N VAL A 207 8.04 -19.83 -6.15
CA VAL A 207 6.74 -19.16 -5.96
C VAL A 207 6.48 -18.13 -7.05
N VAL A 208 7.51 -17.39 -7.46
CA VAL A 208 7.40 -16.38 -8.52
C VAL A 208 7.41 -17.04 -9.89
N ALA A 209 8.26 -18.05 -10.12
CA ALA A 209 8.31 -18.81 -11.36
C ALA A 209 6.99 -19.54 -11.64
N ALA A 210 6.43 -20.26 -10.64
CA ALA A 210 5.12 -20.89 -10.74
C ALA A 210 4.01 -19.88 -11.02
N SER A 211 4.12 -18.65 -10.52
CA SER A 211 3.16 -17.57 -10.81
C SER A 211 3.32 -16.98 -12.23
N ASP A 212 4.53 -16.98 -12.79
CA ASP A 212 4.81 -16.53 -14.15
C ASP A 212 4.42 -17.60 -15.19
N GLU A 213 4.56 -18.89 -14.84
CA GLU A 213 4.19 -20.07 -15.62
C GLU A 213 2.68 -20.38 -15.61
N ASP A 214 1.95 -19.98 -14.54
CA ASP A 214 0.48 -20.01 -14.47
C ASP A 214 -0.10 -19.01 -15.51
N THR A 215 -0.08 -19.45 -16.77
CA THR A 215 -0.50 -18.75 -17.98
C THR A 215 -2.02 -18.74 -18.13
N ALA A 216 -2.75 -18.74 -17.01
CA ALA A 216 -4.19 -18.51 -17.07
C ALA A 216 -4.43 -17.15 -17.74
N ALA A 217 -5.34 -17.14 -18.71
CA ALA A 217 -5.64 -15.96 -19.52
C ALA A 217 -5.81 -14.72 -18.61
N PRO A 218 -5.26 -13.55 -18.99
CA PRO A 218 -5.40 -12.34 -18.20
C PRO A 218 -6.87 -12.12 -17.84
N VAL A 219 -7.19 -11.92 -16.56
CA VAL A 219 -8.57 -11.62 -16.16
C VAL A 219 -8.94 -10.32 -16.87
N PRO A 220 -9.98 -10.31 -17.70
CA PRO A 220 -10.33 -9.11 -18.44
C PRO A 220 -10.70 -8.02 -17.44
N PHE A 221 -10.10 -6.83 -17.62
CA PHE A 221 -10.29 -5.70 -16.72
C PHE A 221 -11.77 -5.39 -16.46
N ARG A 222 -12.64 -5.59 -17.46
CA ARG A 222 -14.09 -5.45 -17.34
C ARG A 222 -14.69 -6.32 -16.23
N THR A 223 -14.20 -7.54 -16.02
CA THR A 223 -14.68 -8.43 -14.96
C THR A 223 -14.31 -7.90 -13.58
N VAL A 224 -13.06 -7.44 -13.41
CA VAL A 224 -12.59 -6.84 -12.16
C VAL A 224 -13.37 -5.55 -11.87
N PHE A 225 -13.54 -4.68 -12.88
CA PHE A 225 -14.24 -3.40 -12.74
C PHE A 225 -15.73 -3.54 -12.42
N ARG A 226 -16.38 -4.64 -12.86
CA ARG A 226 -17.78 -4.94 -12.51
C ARG A 226 -17.94 -5.34 -11.04
N HIS A 227 -16.87 -5.78 -10.37
CA HIS A 227 -16.93 -6.20 -8.98
C HIS A 227 -17.15 -5.00 -8.05
N ARG A 228 -18.23 -5.04 -7.25
CA ARG A 228 -18.63 -3.92 -6.38
C ARG A 228 -17.55 -3.57 -5.34
N ALA A 229 -16.88 -4.57 -4.76
CA ALA A 229 -15.80 -4.33 -3.81
C ALA A 229 -14.59 -3.65 -4.45
N TYR A 230 -14.31 -3.93 -5.72
CA TYR A 230 -13.22 -3.28 -6.43
C TYR A 230 -13.54 -1.80 -6.70
N LYS A 231 -14.78 -1.48 -7.12
CA LYS A 231 -15.22 -0.08 -7.24
C LYS A 231 -15.17 0.68 -5.92
N ALA A 232 -15.58 0.04 -4.82
CA ALA A 232 -15.44 0.61 -3.47
C ALA A 232 -13.96 0.85 -3.11
N ALA A 233 -13.08 -0.09 -3.44
CA ALA A 233 -11.64 0.03 -3.25
C ALA A 233 -11.02 1.17 -4.07
N LEU A 234 -11.45 1.36 -5.33
CA LEU A 234 -11.00 2.48 -6.16
C LEU A 234 -11.32 3.82 -5.51
N PHE A 235 -12.56 4.01 -5.05
CA PHE A 235 -12.98 5.27 -4.43
C PHE A 235 -12.33 5.49 -3.05
N SER A 236 -12.19 4.45 -2.24
CA SER A 236 -11.44 4.58 -0.97
C SER A 236 -9.96 4.89 -1.20
N ASN A 237 -9.35 4.41 -2.30
CA ASN A 237 -7.97 4.76 -2.63
C ASN A 237 -7.84 6.22 -3.07
N PHE A 238 -8.81 6.72 -3.84
CA PHE A 238 -8.93 8.14 -4.15
C PHE A 238 -9.05 8.99 -2.87
N ALA A 239 -9.96 8.62 -1.96
CA ALA A 239 -10.14 9.31 -0.68
C ALA A 239 -8.85 9.30 0.17
N THR A 240 -8.09 8.20 0.12
CA THR A 240 -6.79 8.07 0.82
C THR A 240 -5.76 9.00 0.22
N GLY A 241 -5.64 9.06 -1.11
CA GLY A 241 -4.75 10.00 -1.80
C GLY A 241 -5.07 11.45 -1.46
N TRP A 242 -6.36 11.81 -1.49
CA TRP A 242 -6.87 13.13 -1.10
C TRP A 242 -6.48 13.50 0.34
N ALA A 243 -6.79 12.62 1.30
CA ALA A 243 -6.50 12.88 2.71
C ALA A 243 -4.99 12.90 3.01
N SER A 244 -4.19 12.09 2.32
CA SER A 244 -2.75 11.98 2.58
C SER A 244 -1.97 13.20 2.07
N PHE A 245 -2.07 13.53 0.78
CA PHE A 245 -1.30 14.64 0.21
C PHE A 245 -2.04 15.97 0.30
N GLY A 246 -3.35 15.96 0.00
CA GLY A 246 -4.16 17.17 -0.02
C GLY A 246 -4.37 17.77 1.37
N LEU A 247 -4.78 16.95 2.33
CA LEU A 247 -5.04 17.42 3.68
C LEU A 247 -3.83 17.34 4.61
N ARG A 248 -3.24 16.14 4.79
CA ARG A 248 -2.17 15.99 5.78
C ARG A 248 -0.92 16.77 5.39
N ILE A 249 -0.34 16.51 4.22
CA ILE A 249 0.99 17.08 3.90
C ILE A 249 0.89 18.59 3.66
N ALA A 250 -0.14 19.04 2.92
CA ALA A 250 -0.26 20.45 2.57
C ALA A 250 -0.92 21.30 3.67
N LEU A 251 -2.03 20.85 4.28
CA LEU A 251 -2.87 21.72 5.10
C LEU A 251 -2.60 21.63 6.61
N VAL A 252 -2.29 20.45 7.16
CA VAL A 252 -2.07 20.29 8.61
C VAL A 252 -0.97 21.21 9.16
N PRO A 253 0.20 21.36 8.51
CA PRO A 253 1.22 22.30 8.99
C PRO A 253 0.73 23.74 9.04
N LEU A 254 -0.02 24.18 8.02
CA LEU A 254 -0.60 25.53 7.96
C LEU A 254 -1.64 25.73 9.06
N PHE A 255 -2.54 24.76 9.28
CA PHE A 255 -3.53 24.84 10.34
C PHE A 255 -2.90 24.99 11.73
N VAL A 256 -1.85 24.23 12.03
CA VAL A 256 -1.17 24.29 13.34
C VAL A 256 -0.49 25.65 13.54
N VAL A 257 0.06 26.24 12.50
CA VAL A 257 0.74 27.54 12.58
C VAL A 257 -0.25 28.69 12.60
N GLU A 258 -1.21 28.72 11.67
CA GLU A 258 -2.10 29.86 11.45
C GLU A 258 -3.33 29.85 12.37
N VAL A 259 -3.90 28.68 12.68
CA VAL A 259 -5.13 28.59 13.50
C VAL A 259 -4.80 28.32 14.96
N LEU A 260 -3.88 27.39 15.24
CA LEU A 260 -3.49 27.07 16.63
C LEU A 260 -2.41 28.01 17.19
N GLY A 261 -1.81 28.87 16.35
CA GLY A 261 -0.78 29.83 16.75
C GLY A 261 0.50 29.16 17.28
N ARG A 262 0.83 27.95 16.81
CA ARG A 262 1.98 27.19 17.31
C ARG A 262 3.15 27.21 16.33
N GLY A 263 4.37 27.08 16.85
CA GLY A 263 5.56 27.02 16.01
C GLY A 263 5.63 25.78 15.12
N PRO A 264 6.51 25.76 14.10
CA PRO A 264 6.65 24.66 13.14
C PRO A 264 6.93 23.29 13.78
N GLY A 265 7.59 23.26 14.95
CA GLY A 265 7.82 22.03 15.71
C GLY A 265 6.52 21.31 16.11
N ALA A 266 5.46 22.06 16.42
CA ALA A 266 4.16 21.48 16.77
C ALA A 266 3.47 20.80 15.56
N ALA A 267 3.65 21.34 14.36
CA ALA A 267 3.18 20.71 13.13
C ALA A 267 3.91 19.38 12.88
N GLY A 268 5.23 19.36 13.11
CA GLY A 268 6.03 18.14 13.10
C GLY A 268 5.49 17.09 14.07
N LEU A 269 5.22 17.48 15.32
CA LEU A 269 4.63 16.59 16.34
C LEU A 269 3.29 16.00 15.90
N ALA A 270 2.44 16.77 15.21
CA ALA A 270 1.16 16.26 14.72
C ALA A 270 1.31 15.22 13.60
N LEU A 271 2.24 15.45 12.66
CA LEU A 271 2.55 14.48 11.61
C LEU A 271 3.13 13.20 12.21
N THR A 272 4.00 13.32 13.22
CA THR A 272 4.54 12.18 13.98
C THR A 272 3.45 11.45 14.74
N ALA A 273 2.55 12.15 15.45
CA ALA A 273 1.45 11.55 16.18
C ALA A 273 0.56 10.70 15.26
N PHE A 274 0.25 11.22 14.06
CA PHE A 274 -0.44 10.42 13.05
C PHE A 274 0.37 9.20 12.62
N ALA A 275 1.65 9.36 12.29
CA ALA A 275 2.49 8.26 11.81
C ALA A 275 2.57 7.13 12.85
N VAL A 276 2.74 7.48 14.13
CA VAL A 276 2.72 6.54 15.26
C VAL A 276 1.37 5.83 15.36
N GLY A 277 0.27 6.57 15.27
CA GLY A 277 -1.08 5.99 15.24
C GLY A 277 -1.22 4.98 14.11
N ASN A 278 -0.80 5.32 12.90
CA ASN A 278 -0.88 4.44 11.74
C ASN A 278 -0.07 3.16 11.92
N ILE A 279 1.21 3.29 12.28
CA ILE A 279 2.14 2.17 12.47
C ILE A 279 1.64 1.24 13.57
N SER A 280 1.11 1.78 14.67
CA SER A 280 0.65 0.98 15.80
C SER A 280 -0.52 0.04 15.46
N VAL A 281 -1.36 0.39 14.47
CA VAL A 281 -2.59 -0.35 14.16
C VAL A 281 -2.52 -1.11 12.83
N VAL A 282 -1.66 -0.72 11.88
CA VAL A 282 -1.66 -1.31 10.53
C VAL A 282 -1.30 -2.81 10.50
N ILE A 283 -0.36 -3.26 11.34
CA ILE A 283 0.04 -4.67 11.44
C ILE A 283 -1.06 -5.50 12.13
N PRO A 284 -1.55 -5.11 13.32
CA PRO A 284 -2.72 -5.76 13.94
C PRO A 284 -3.92 -5.82 13.00
N SER A 285 -4.22 -4.74 12.28
CA SER A 285 -5.35 -4.69 11.34
C SER A 285 -5.20 -5.72 10.23
N GLY A 286 -3.99 -5.90 9.68
CA GLY A 286 -3.72 -6.93 8.70
C GLY A 286 -4.06 -8.34 9.20
N TYR A 287 -3.68 -8.64 10.45
CA TYR A 287 -4.03 -9.91 11.11
C TYR A 287 -5.54 -10.03 11.38
N LEU A 288 -6.18 -8.96 11.87
CA LEU A 288 -7.62 -8.95 12.13
C LEU A 288 -8.43 -9.10 10.83
N SER A 289 -7.96 -8.57 9.71
CA SER A 289 -8.60 -8.67 8.39
C SER A 289 -8.70 -10.11 7.90
N ASP A 290 -7.65 -10.86 8.16
CA ASP A 290 -7.59 -12.28 7.85
C ASP A 290 -8.49 -13.10 8.79
N ARG A 291 -8.94 -12.55 9.93
CA ARG A 291 -9.85 -13.24 10.89
C ARG A 291 -11.31 -12.82 10.77
N PHE A 292 -11.60 -11.52 10.72
CA PHE A 292 -12.96 -10.96 10.80
C PHE A 292 -13.59 -10.59 9.47
N GLY A 293 -12.80 -10.63 8.38
CA GLY A 293 -13.23 -10.19 7.05
C GLY A 293 -12.76 -8.77 6.74
N ARG A 294 -12.63 -8.48 5.44
CA ARG A 294 -11.99 -7.26 4.93
C ARG A 294 -12.97 -6.10 5.04
N ARG A 295 -14.21 -6.36 4.60
CA ARG A 295 -15.27 -5.35 4.51
C ARG A 295 -15.52 -4.64 5.84
N LYS A 296 -15.64 -5.39 6.93
CA LYS A 296 -15.94 -4.82 8.25
C LYS A 296 -14.86 -3.86 8.73
N LEU A 297 -13.59 -4.24 8.60
CA LEU A 297 -12.47 -3.38 8.99
C LEU A 297 -12.32 -2.17 8.08
N VAL A 298 -12.53 -2.31 6.77
CA VAL A 298 -12.49 -1.16 5.87
C VAL A 298 -13.56 -0.13 6.23
N ILE A 299 -14.80 -0.57 6.47
CA ILE A 299 -15.90 0.33 6.88
C ILE A 299 -15.57 1.01 8.21
N LEU A 300 -15.13 0.24 9.22
CA LEU A 300 -14.79 0.78 10.53
C LEU A 300 -13.67 1.82 10.46
N GLY A 301 -12.57 1.48 9.76
CA GLY A 301 -11.43 2.38 9.62
C GLY A 301 -11.75 3.63 8.82
N LEU A 302 -12.49 3.52 7.70
CA LEU A 302 -12.90 4.69 6.91
C LEU A 302 -13.90 5.57 7.68
N ALA A 303 -14.87 5.00 8.39
CA ALA A 303 -15.82 5.77 9.19
C ALA A 303 -15.11 6.49 10.35
N LEU A 304 -14.20 5.80 11.05
CA LEU A 304 -13.40 6.42 12.10
C LEU A 304 -12.51 7.53 11.53
N ALA A 305 -11.87 7.30 10.37
CA ALA A 305 -11.04 8.30 9.71
C ALA A 305 -11.86 9.51 9.25
N ALA A 306 -13.09 9.30 8.75
CA ALA A 306 -14.00 10.36 8.35
C ALA A 306 -14.36 11.27 9.53
N VAL A 307 -14.80 10.67 10.64
CA VAL A 307 -15.19 11.40 11.85
C VAL A 307 -13.97 12.09 12.47
N SER A 308 -12.85 11.39 12.66
CA SER A 308 -11.65 11.98 13.25
C SER A 308 -11.14 13.14 12.40
N THR A 309 -11.09 12.99 11.07
CA THR A 309 -10.62 14.04 10.16
C THR A 309 -11.52 15.27 10.18
N ALA A 310 -12.84 15.08 10.18
CA ALA A 310 -13.78 16.19 10.28
C ALA A 310 -13.64 16.93 11.63
N LEU A 311 -13.54 16.20 12.73
CA LEU A 311 -13.43 16.78 14.07
C LEU A 311 -12.12 17.56 14.27
N VAL A 312 -11.01 17.09 13.70
CA VAL A 312 -9.69 17.76 13.78
C VAL A 312 -9.78 19.23 13.38
N GLY A 313 -10.53 19.56 12.32
CA GLY A 313 -10.64 20.92 11.78
C GLY A 313 -11.32 21.93 12.71
N PHE A 314 -12.02 21.47 13.75
CA PHE A 314 -12.70 22.32 14.73
C PHE A 314 -11.98 22.37 16.07
N THR A 315 -10.82 21.71 16.19
CA THR A 315 -10.04 21.73 17.42
C THR A 315 -9.28 23.05 17.56
N THR A 316 -9.33 23.63 18.76
CA THR A 316 -8.64 24.89 19.11
C THR A 316 -7.46 24.69 20.03
N SER A 317 -7.26 23.46 20.54
CA SER A 317 -6.17 23.13 21.46
C SER A 317 -5.21 22.11 20.86
N LEU A 318 -3.91 22.38 21.01
CA LEU A 318 -2.85 21.51 20.48
C LEU A 318 -2.92 20.07 21.03
N PRO A 319 -3.14 19.82 22.35
CA PRO A 319 -3.22 18.44 22.84
C PRO A 319 -4.37 17.64 22.21
N VAL A 320 -5.54 18.26 22.05
CA VAL A 320 -6.69 17.61 21.40
C VAL A 320 -6.41 17.36 19.92
N PHE A 321 -5.75 18.31 19.24
CA PHE A 321 -5.31 18.12 17.85
C PHE A 321 -4.33 16.95 17.72
N LEU A 322 -3.36 16.80 18.63
CA LEU A 322 -2.40 15.68 18.62
C LEU A 322 -3.08 14.33 18.85
N VAL A 323 -4.01 14.25 19.81
CA VAL A 323 -4.81 13.04 20.04
C VAL A 323 -5.65 12.70 18.81
N ALA A 324 -6.29 13.70 18.21
CA ALA A 324 -7.11 13.49 17.01
C ALA A 324 -6.27 13.10 15.79
N ALA A 325 -5.05 13.65 15.65
CA ALA A 325 -4.08 13.24 14.63
C ALA A 325 -3.64 11.78 14.82
N TYR A 326 -3.37 11.36 16.06
CA TYR A 326 -3.09 9.96 16.39
C TYR A 326 -4.25 9.04 16.02
N VAL A 327 -5.48 9.42 16.38
CA VAL A 327 -6.70 8.65 16.08
C VAL A 327 -6.93 8.55 14.57
N ALA A 328 -6.75 9.63 13.81
CA ALA A 328 -6.82 9.59 12.35
C ALA A 328 -5.73 8.67 11.76
N GLY A 329 -4.55 8.64 12.39
CA GLY A 329 -3.43 7.75 12.09
C GLY A 329 -3.84 6.29 12.20
N ALA A 330 -4.29 5.94 13.40
CA ALA A 330 -4.80 4.63 13.75
C ALA A 330 -5.93 4.20 12.80
N ALA A 331 -6.91 5.08 12.55
CA ALA A 331 -8.02 4.82 11.64
C ALA A 331 -7.55 4.48 10.22
N THR A 332 -6.56 5.22 9.70
CA THR A 332 -5.94 4.91 8.41
C THR A 332 -5.23 3.56 8.43
N GLY A 333 -4.56 3.21 9.53
CA GLY A 333 -3.94 1.90 9.72
C GLY A 333 -4.96 0.76 9.72
N ILE A 334 -6.17 1.01 10.23
CA ILE A 334 -7.27 0.02 10.23
C ILE A 334 -7.67 -0.35 8.81
N PHE A 335 -7.87 0.60 7.88
CA PHE A 335 -8.47 0.26 6.58
C PHE A 335 -7.48 0.01 5.44
N VAL A 336 -6.25 0.54 5.48
CA VAL A 336 -5.31 0.46 4.33
C VAL A 336 -4.92 -0.98 4.01
N SER A 337 -4.58 -1.80 5.03
CA SER A 337 -4.18 -3.19 4.79
C SER A 337 -5.34 -4.11 4.36
N PRO A 338 -6.55 -4.07 4.98
CA PRO A 338 -7.71 -4.79 4.46
C PRO A 338 -8.13 -4.34 3.05
N GLN A 339 -7.99 -3.06 2.71
CA GLN A 339 -8.31 -2.53 1.39
C GLN A 339 -7.39 -3.12 0.31
N GLN A 340 -6.08 -3.15 0.55
CA GLN A 340 -5.13 -3.79 -0.37
C GLN A 340 -5.38 -5.31 -0.47
N ALA A 341 -5.70 -5.98 0.64
CA ALA A 341 -6.06 -7.39 0.64
C ALA A 341 -7.36 -7.68 -0.14
N ALA A 342 -8.35 -6.78 -0.08
CA ALA A 342 -9.58 -6.92 -0.85
C ALA A 342 -9.34 -6.75 -2.36
N VAL A 343 -8.45 -5.85 -2.76
CA VAL A 343 -8.00 -5.77 -4.16
C VAL A 343 -7.29 -7.06 -4.57
N ALA A 344 -6.41 -7.60 -3.71
CA ALA A 344 -5.75 -8.89 -3.94
C ALA A 344 -6.74 -10.04 -4.11
N ASP A 345 -7.83 -10.04 -3.35
CA ASP A 345 -8.91 -11.03 -3.42
C ASP A 345 -9.68 -10.97 -4.73
N VAL A 346 -10.02 -9.78 -5.21
CA VAL A 346 -10.75 -9.63 -6.47
C VAL A 346 -9.86 -9.93 -7.68
N VAL A 347 -8.59 -9.52 -7.64
CA VAL A 347 -7.65 -9.76 -8.74
C VAL A 347 -7.24 -11.23 -8.82
N GLY A 348 -7.06 -11.88 -7.67
CA GLY A 348 -6.58 -13.27 -7.61
C GLY A 348 -5.07 -13.41 -7.83
N ASN A 349 -4.52 -14.57 -7.47
CA ASN A 349 -3.10 -14.90 -7.62
C ASN A 349 -2.76 -15.61 -8.94
N LYS A 350 -3.76 -16.16 -9.64
CA LYS A 350 -3.59 -16.98 -10.85
C LYS A 350 -3.49 -16.21 -12.15
N SER A 351 -3.81 -14.92 -12.17
CA SER A 351 -3.89 -14.15 -13.42
C SER A 351 -3.18 -12.81 -13.34
N ARG A 352 -2.65 -12.35 -14.48
CA ARG A 352 -1.93 -11.08 -14.58
C ARG A 352 -2.88 -9.90 -14.36
N GLY A 353 -2.91 -9.37 -13.13
CA GLY A 353 -3.78 -8.27 -12.71
C GLY A 353 -3.28 -6.85 -12.99
N GLY A 354 -2.27 -6.70 -13.86
CA GLY A 354 -1.52 -5.45 -14.05
C GLY A 354 -2.39 -4.21 -14.29
N THR A 355 -3.37 -4.27 -15.21
CA THR A 355 -4.27 -3.13 -15.47
C THR A 355 -5.17 -2.80 -14.27
N ALA A 356 -5.64 -3.81 -13.53
CA ALA A 356 -6.46 -3.58 -12.34
C ALA A 356 -5.63 -2.89 -11.24
N VAL A 357 -4.45 -3.43 -10.95
CA VAL A 357 -3.53 -2.82 -9.97
C VAL A 357 -3.13 -1.40 -10.38
N ALA A 358 -2.83 -1.18 -11.66
CA ALA A 358 -2.55 0.16 -12.20
C ALA A 358 -3.73 1.13 -11.98
N THR A 359 -4.95 0.72 -12.34
CA THR A 359 -6.15 1.54 -12.13
C THR A 359 -6.37 1.86 -10.65
N PHE A 360 -6.12 0.89 -9.76
CA PHE A 360 -6.19 1.13 -8.33
C PHE A 360 -5.19 2.20 -7.89
N GLN A 361 -3.91 2.11 -8.27
CA GLN A 361 -2.89 3.10 -7.91
C GLN A 361 -3.17 4.48 -8.50
N MET A 362 -3.65 4.54 -9.75
CA MET A 362 -4.05 5.79 -10.40
C MET A 362 -5.09 6.55 -9.58
N MET A 363 -6.03 5.87 -8.91
CA MET A 363 -7.04 6.54 -8.09
C MET A 363 -6.43 7.27 -6.90
N ALA A 364 -5.42 6.69 -6.24
CA ALA A 364 -4.68 7.39 -5.19
C ALA A 364 -3.90 8.59 -5.73
N ASP A 365 -3.22 8.43 -6.87
CA ASP A 365 -2.48 9.53 -7.49
C ASP A 365 -3.43 10.66 -7.91
N PHE A 366 -4.58 10.33 -8.51
CA PHE A 366 -5.63 11.28 -8.88
C PHE A 366 -6.19 12.01 -7.66
N GLY A 367 -6.45 11.30 -6.56
CA GLY A 367 -6.87 11.89 -5.29
C GLY A 367 -5.81 12.80 -4.69
N SER A 368 -4.53 12.43 -4.78
CA SER A 368 -3.42 13.23 -4.25
C SER A 368 -3.25 14.54 -5.01
N ILE A 369 -3.30 14.51 -6.35
CA ILE A 369 -3.20 15.70 -7.20
C ILE A 369 -4.41 16.60 -6.96
N GLY A 370 -5.62 16.05 -7.07
CA GLY A 370 -6.86 16.80 -6.85
C GLY A 370 -6.94 17.40 -5.44
N GLY A 371 -6.60 16.62 -4.41
CA GLY A 371 -6.59 17.08 -3.03
C GLY A 371 -5.57 18.19 -2.78
N SER A 372 -4.34 18.05 -3.30
CA SER A 372 -3.29 19.08 -3.13
C SER A 372 -3.67 20.44 -3.72
N LEU A 373 -4.46 20.46 -4.80
CA LEU A 373 -4.94 21.68 -5.44
C LEU A 373 -6.19 22.23 -4.74
N LEU A 374 -7.18 21.37 -4.47
CA LEU A 374 -8.50 21.82 -4.04
C LEU A 374 -8.60 22.07 -2.53
N VAL A 375 -7.92 21.29 -1.69
CA VAL A 375 -8.01 21.44 -0.22
C VAL A 375 -7.50 22.80 0.23
N GLY A 376 -6.39 23.29 -0.35
CA GLY A 376 -5.87 24.63 -0.07
C GLY A 376 -6.82 25.75 -0.51
N LEU A 377 -7.43 25.62 -1.69
CA LEU A 377 -8.42 26.59 -2.18
C LEU A 377 -9.66 26.62 -1.28
N ILE A 378 -10.16 25.47 -0.82
CA ILE A 378 -11.26 25.41 0.15
C ILE A 378 -10.85 26.15 1.42
N ALA A 379 -9.65 25.88 1.95
CA ALA A 379 -9.17 26.54 3.16
C ALA A 379 -9.05 28.08 3.00
N GLN A 380 -8.54 28.53 1.86
CA GLN A 380 -8.33 29.93 1.54
C GLN A 380 -9.63 30.73 1.35
N TYR A 381 -10.60 30.16 0.61
CA TYR A 381 -11.84 30.88 0.26
C TYR A 381 -12.99 30.64 1.23
N THR A 382 -12.92 29.63 2.09
CA THR A 382 -13.98 29.32 3.07
C THR A 382 -13.44 29.31 4.49
N SER A 383 -12.75 28.24 4.90
CA SER A 383 -12.00 28.13 6.15
C SER A 383 -11.24 26.81 6.19
N PHE A 384 -10.24 26.71 7.06
CA PHE A 384 -9.60 25.42 7.36
C PHE A 384 -10.60 24.35 7.83
N GLY A 385 -11.57 24.69 8.68
CA GLY A 385 -12.56 23.74 9.19
C GLY A 385 -13.36 23.07 8.06
N TRP A 386 -13.75 23.84 7.04
CA TRP A 386 -14.42 23.31 5.83
C TRP A 386 -13.54 22.34 5.05
N ALA A 387 -12.24 22.62 4.94
CA ALA A 387 -11.30 21.74 4.25
C ALA A 387 -11.16 20.37 4.94
N PHE A 388 -11.12 20.35 6.28
CA PHE A 388 -11.16 19.12 7.09
C PHE A 388 -12.52 18.41 6.98
N LEU A 389 -13.63 19.14 7.04
CA LEU A 389 -14.98 18.58 6.95
C LEU A 389 -15.23 17.92 5.60
N VAL A 390 -14.90 18.58 4.48
CA VAL A 390 -15.04 18.03 3.13
C VAL A 390 -14.19 16.76 2.97
N SER A 391 -12.97 16.76 3.48
CA SER A 391 -12.09 15.58 3.46
C SER A 391 -12.67 14.42 4.28
N GLY A 392 -13.26 14.72 5.45
CA GLY A 392 -14.01 13.76 6.25
C GLY A 392 -15.24 13.19 5.52
N ILE A 393 -16.00 14.04 4.82
CA ILE A 393 -17.15 13.61 4.02
C ILE A 393 -16.71 12.67 2.88
N ILE A 394 -15.62 12.97 2.17
CA ILE A 394 -15.09 12.11 1.11
C ILE A 394 -14.73 10.71 1.66
N LEU A 395 -14.08 10.65 2.83
CA LEU A 395 -13.80 9.39 3.52
C LEU A 395 -15.09 8.66 3.97
N GLY A 396 -16.09 9.41 4.43
CA GLY A 396 -17.39 8.87 4.84
C GLY A 396 -18.17 8.26 3.68
N ILE A 397 -18.17 8.92 2.51
CA ILE A 397 -18.75 8.38 1.27
C ILE A 397 -18.02 7.09 0.87
N ALA A 398 -16.70 7.03 1.05
CA ALA A 398 -15.96 5.80 0.81
C ALA A 398 -16.38 4.68 1.76
N ALA A 399 -16.60 4.97 3.05
CA ALA A 399 -17.13 4.00 4.01
C ALA A 399 -18.50 3.46 3.58
N VAL A 400 -19.41 4.34 3.14
CA VAL A 400 -20.73 3.97 2.63
C VAL A 400 -20.63 3.09 1.37
N GLY A 401 -19.70 3.38 0.47
CA GLY A 401 -19.43 2.54 -0.70
C GLY A 401 -19.08 1.09 -0.34
N TRP A 402 -18.34 0.90 0.75
CA TRP A 402 -18.00 -0.44 1.28
C TRP A 402 -19.17 -1.15 1.99
N VAL A 403 -20.19 -0.42 2.44
CA VAL A 403 -21.43 -1.03 2.96
C VAL A 403 -22.14 -1.83 1.86
N PHE A 404 -22.06 -1.42 0.60
CA PHE A 404 -22.68 -2.15 -0.52
C PHE A 404 -21.74 -3.15 -1.21
N ALA A 405 -20.48 -3.23 -0.79
CA ALA A 405 -19.51 -4.17 -1.30
C ALA A 405 -19.73 -5.58 -0.70
N PRO A 406 -19.61 -6.66 -1.49
CA PRO A 406 -19.56 -8.01 -0.94
C PRO A 406 -18.26 -8.24 -0.17
N GLU A 407 -18.28 -9.20 0.77
CA GLU A 407 -17.07 -9.67 1.44
C GLU A 407 -16.19 -10.41 0.43
N THR A 408 -14.91 -10.01 0.33
CA THR A 408 -13.98 -10.57 -0.66
C THR A 408 -13.19 -11.76 -0.12
N ARG A 409 -13.24 -12.01 1.20
CA ARG A 409 -12.54 -13.13 1.82
C ARG A 409 -12.89 -14.46 1.15
N PRO A 410 -11.91 -15.23 0.65
CA PRO A 410 -12.13 -16.62 0.30
C PRO A 410 -12.62 -17.36 1.55
N ARG A 411 -13.85 -17.88 1.51
CA ARG A 411 -14.31 -18.82 2.54
C ARG A 411 -13.42 -20.06 2.43
N PRO A 412 -12.97 -20.66 3.55
CA PRO A 412 -12.40 -22.00 3.48
C PRO A 412 -13.43 -22.86 2.76
N SER A 413 -13.05 -23.43 1.62
CA SER A 413 -13.83 -24.48 1.01
C SER A 413 -14.03 -25.51 2.12
N ALA A 414 -15.27 -25.72 2.57
CA ALA A 414 -15.56 -26.95 3.28
C ALA A 414 -15.02 -28.04 2.36
N GLU A 415 -14.02 -28.80 2.82
CA GLU A 415 -13.60 -30.00 2.14
C GLU A 415 -14.89 -30.68 1.71
N HIS A 416 -15.11 -30.79 0.41
CA HIS A 416 -16.08 -31.73 -0.07
C HIS A 416 -15.49 -33.05 0.37
N THR A 417 -15.88 -33.52 1.55
CA THR A 417 -15.81 -34.92 1.91
C THR A 417 -16.40 -35.59 0.69
N GLN A 418 -15.54 -36.20 -0.14
CA GLN A 418 -16.01 -36.94 -1.30
C GLN A 418 -17.08 -37.86 -0.75
N SER A 419 -18.31 -37.71 -1.23
CA SER A 419 -19.38 -38.62 -0.89
C SER A 419 -18.86 -39.99 -1.29
N ARG A 420 -18.44 -40.78 -0.30
CA ARG A 420 -18.00 -42.15 -0.53
C ARG A 420 -19.20 -42.83 -1.15
N PRO A 421 -19.12 -43.30 -2.41
CA PRO A 421 -20.25 -44.00 -2.99
C PRO A 421 -20.54 -45.18 -2.07
N LEU A 422 -21.76 -45.24 -1.53
CA LEU A 422 -22.25 -46.45 -0.90
C LEU A 422 -22.24 -47.50 -2.00
N GLY A 423 -21.22 -48.36 -1.97
CA GLY A 423 -21.19 -49.54 -2.81
C GLY A 423 -22.38 -50.44 -2.44
N PRO A 424 -22.77 -51.36 -3.35
CA PRO A 424 -23.91 -52.26 -3.15
C PRO A 424 -23.80 -53.17 -1.91
N GLU A 425 -22.66 -53.17 -1.21
CA GLU A 425 -22.46 -53.91 0.05
C GLU A 425 -23.13 -53.27 1.27
N ALA A 426 -23.69 -52.06 1.17
CA ALA A 426 -24.41 -51.41 2.28
C ALA A 426 -25.87 -51.88 2.45
N GLY A 427 -26.32 -52.90 1.71
CA GLY A 427 -27.70 -53.40 1.72
C GLY A 427 -27.97 -54.62 2.62
N GLY A 428 -27.02 -55.03 3.45
CA GLY A 428 -27.07 -56.33 4.15
C GLY A 428 -27.47 -56.30 5.63
N GLU A 429 -27.37 -55.17 6.32
CA GLU A 429 -27.55 -55.15 7.77
C GLU A 429 -28.43 -53.97 8.18
N VAL A 430 -29.73 -54.24 8.28
CA VAL A 430 -30.64 -53.51 9.16
C VAL A 430 -31.32 -54.57 10.04
N PRO A 431 -31.23 -54.48 11.38
CA PRO A 431 -31.89 -55.40 12.29
C PRO A 431 -33.42 -55.30 12.24
#